data_AF-A0A846DMU2-F1
#
_entry.id   AF-A0A846DMU2-F1
#
_cell.length_a   1.000
_cell.length_b   1.000
_cell.length_c   1.000
_cell.angle_alpha   90.00
_cell.angle_beta   90.00
_cell.angle_gamma   90.00
#
_symmetry.space_group_name_H-M   'P 1'
#
loop_
_entity.id
_entity.type
_entity.pdbx_description
1 polymer ?
#
loop_
_entity_poly.entity_id
_entity_poly.type
_entity_poly.pdbx_seq_one_letter_code
_entity_poly.pdbx_strand_id
1 'polypeptide(L)'
;MSSTKTFASCRTPSPTSAKRAQKKAQVRDVFDQSSWHTWERDIAMAQPKAVEYWRQKLQDEIYFYKYLQFEFFCQWSALTQYANHHQIQIIGDIPIYVAHDSADVWAHREIFAIDHETGEPTLMAGVPPDYFSATGQLWGNPVYNWEQLQADNFRWWIQRFQTILEYVDIVRIDHFRGFEAYWQVKQGETTAITGEWVKAPGKEFFEVLQDKLGNLPIIAEDLGIITSEVEALRSRFQFPGMKILQFAFSGGSSNPYLPFNYIQNCVVYTGTHDNDTTVGWFKKLSAEDKQIIINYSGPVSQEGIHWDLIRLALSSIANQAIIPVQDILGLDTDARMNFPSTVEGNWQWRYQPNALSEELANRLKILTHTYGRAPSSD
;
A
#
# COMPACT_ATOMS: atom_id res chain seq x y z
N MET A 1 17.85 -28.69 30.86
CA MET A 1 18.74 -28.00 29.89
C MET A 1 18.45 -28.54 28.49
N SER A 2 17.53 -27.93 27.74
CA SER A 2 17.43 -28.02 26.27
C SER A 2 16.24 -27.19 25.73
N SER A 3 16.05 -25.96 26.19
CA SER A 3 15.09 -25.00 25.61
C SER A 3 15.78 -23.87 24.81
N THR A 4 17.11 -23.90 24.71
CA THR A 4 17.92 -22.85 24.07
C THR A 4 18.25 -23.10 22.60
N LYS A 5 17.71 -24.15 21.97
CA LYS A 5 18.04 -24.50 20.56
C LYS A 5 17.04 -24.04 19.51
N THR A 6 15.88 -23.49 19.88
CA THR A 6 14.88 -22.98 18.91
C THR A 6 15.09 -21.53 18.50
N PHE A 7 15.99 -20.79 19.16
CA PHE A 7 16.30 -19.39 18.82
C PHE A 7 17.21 -19.22 17.60
N ALA A 8 17.76 -20.31 17.03
CA ALA A 8 18.86 -20.23 16.07
C ALA A 8 18.45 -20.18 14.59
N SER A 9 17.18 -20.43 14.22
CA SER A 9 16.77 -20.47 12.81
C SER A 9 15.92 -19.28 12.36
N CYS A 10 15.42 -18.45 13.27
CA CYS A 10 14.66 -17.26 12.92
C CYS A 10 15.61 -16.05 12.85
N ARG A 11 15.68 -15.39 11.69
CA ARG A 11 16.40 -14.12 11.58
C ARG A 11 15.74 -13.14 12.55
N THR A 12 16.51 -12.64 13.52
CA THR A 12 16.04 -11.55 14.37
C THR A 12 15.72 -10.34 13.49
N PRO A 13 14.55 -9.71 13.63
CA PRO A 13 14.16 -8.58 12.78
C PRO A 13 15.17 -7.44 12.86
N SER A 14 15.31 -6.69 11.76
CA SER A 14 16.21 -5.56 11.64
C SER A 14 16.08 -4.61 12.85
N PRO A 15 17.18 -4.27 13.57
CA PRO A 15 17.09 -3.73 14.93
C PRO A 15 16.56 -2.30 15.08
N THR A 16 16.35 -1.53 14.01
CA THR A 16 16.30 -0.06 14.11
C THR A 16 14.90 0.55 14.12
N SER A 17 13.96 0.09 13.28
CA SER A 17 12.57 0.57 13.25
C SER A 17 11.72 -0.09 14.35
N ALA A 18 11.85 -1.41 14.51
CA ALA A 18 11.13 -2.19 15.51
C ALA A 18 11.40 -1.68 16.93
N LYS A 19 12.67 -1.37 17.28
CA LYS A 19 13.02 -0.84 18.60
C LYS A 19 12.39 0.53 18.94
N ARG A 20 12.00 1.32 17.93
CA ARG A 20 11.37 2.64 18.12
C ARG A 20 9.85 2.52 18.23
N ALA A 21 9.25 1.70 17.36
CA ALA A 21 7.84 1.29 17.46
C ALA A 21 7.51 0.70 18.84
N GLN A 22 8.40 -0.16 19.34
CA GLN A 22 8.34 -0.77 20.66
C GLN A 22 8.83 0.11 21.81
N LYS A 23 9.08 1.40 21.61
CA LYS A 23 9.20 2.35 22.74
C LYS A 23 7.95 3.20 22.85
N LYS A 24 7.37 3.54 21.70
CA LYS A 24 6.18 4.36 21.60
C LYS A 24 4.93 3.62 22.12
N ALA A 25 4.70 2.39 21.68
CA ALA A 25 3.47 1.65 22.01
C ALA A 25 3.24 1.50 23.53
N GLN A 26 4.30 1.44 24.31
CA GLN A 26 4.29 1.19 25.76
C GLN A 26 4.12 2.49 26.54
N VAL A 27 4.77 3.55 26.07
CA VAL A 27 4.49 4.90 26.60
C VAL A 27 3.01 5.24 26.34
N ARG A 28 2.49 4.87 25.17
CA ARG A 28 1.07 5.02 24.84
C ARG A 28 0.14 4.26 25.80
N ASP A 29 0.49 3.03 26.19
CA ASP A 29 -0.31 2.24 27.14
C ASP A 29 -0.35 2.88 28.55
N VAL A 30 0.70 3.62 28.94
CA VAL A 30 0.75 4.38 30.20
C VAL A 30 -0.06 5.68 30.12
N PHE A 31 -0.17 6.28 28.94
CA PHE A 31 -0.91 7.53 28.70
C PHE A 31 -2.29 7.28 28.08
N ASP A 32 -3.01 6.23 28.49
CA ASP A 32 -4.40 5.95 28.09
C ASP A 32 -4.67 5.96 26.57
N GLN A 33 -3.77 5.37 25.78
CA GLN A 33 -3.86 5.37 24.31
C GLN A 33 -3.75 6.75 23.64
N SER A 34 -3.29 7.76 24.38
CA SER A 34 -3.12 9.12 23.86
C SER A 34 -1.99 9.21 22.82
N SER A 35 -2.18 10.08 21.84
CA SER A 35 -1.21 10.33 20.77
C SER A 35 0.08 10.95 21.32
N TRP A 36 1.23 10.64 20.70
CA TRP A 36 2.55 10.95 21.26
C TRP A 36 2.80 12.42 21.58
N HIS A 37 2.17 13.32 20.83
CA HIS A 37 2.33 14.77 20.99
C HIS A 37 1.62 15.31 22.24
N THR A 38 0.72 14.52 22.84
CA THR A 38 -0.03 14.86 24.07
C THR A 38 0.63 14.33 25.34
N TRP A 39 1.71 13.55 25.23
CA TRP A 39 2.42 13.01 26.39
C TRP A 39 3.18 14.10 27.15
N GLU A 40 3.74 13.73 28.30
CA GLU A 40 4.69 14.59 29.01
C GLU A 40 5.80 15.08 28.06
N ARG A 41 6.08 16.40 28.12
CA ARG A 41 6.90 17.11 27.12
C ARG A 41 8.24 16.43 26.84
N ASP A 42 8.95 15.97 27.86
CA ASP A 42 10.28 15.40 27.69
C ASP A 42 10.26 14.08 26.89
N ILE A 43 9.23 13.24 27.08
CA ILE A 43 9.09 11.99 26.31
C ILE A 43 8.46 12.25 24.93
N ALA A 44 7.51 13.18 24.82
CA ALA A 44 6.95 13.62 23.54
C ALA A 44 8.03 14.17 22.61
N MET A 45 8.99 14.93 23.15
CA MET A 45 10.14 15.47 22.42
C MET A 45 11.32 14.48 22.29
N ALA A 46 11.14 13.23 22.72
CA ALA A 46 12.16 12.18 22.69
C ALA A 46 13.50 12.57 23.35
N GLN A 47 13.46 13.34 24.45
CA GLN A 47 14.65 13.77 25.17
C GLN A 47 15.43 12.55 25.68
N PRO A 48 16.76 12.47 25.46
CA PRO A 48 17.53 11.26 25.75
C PRO A 48 17.36 10.71 27.18
N LYS A 49 17.32 11.60 28.18
CA LYS A 49 17.13 11.22 29.59
C LYS A 49 15.75 10.64 29.87
N ALA A 50 14.70 11.25 29.31
CA ALA A 50 13.33 10.74 29.46
C ALA A 50 13.15 9.40 28.75
N VAL A 51 13.69 9.26 27.52
CA VAL A 51 13.67 7.99 26.78
C VAL A 51 14.40 6.88 27.52
N GLU A 52 15.51 7.18 28.19
CA GLU A 52 16.24 6.19 29.00
C GLU A 52 15.46 5.81 30.27
N TYR A 53 14.91 6.79 30.97
CA TYR A 53 14.05 6.57 32.14
C TYR A 53 12.87 5.64 31.80
N TRP A 54 12.11 5.97 30.75
CA TRP A 54 10.97 5.16 30.32
C TRP A 54 11.39 3.78 29.81
N ARG A 55 12.56 3.66 29.18
CA ARG A 55 13.10 2.36 28.77
C ARG A 55 13.37 1.43 29.95
N GLN A 56 13.92 1.96 31.05
CA GLN A 56 14.17 1.19 32.26
C GLN A 56 12.87 0.88 32.99
N LYS A 57 11.99 1.88 33.10
CA LYS A 57 10.69 1.74 33.76
C LYS A 57 9.76 0.74 33.07
N LEU A 58 9.79 0.66 31.74
CA LEU A 58 8.92 -0.20 30.92
C LEU A 58 9.68 -1.37 30.28
N GLN A 59 10.75 -1.84 30.92
CA GLN A 59 11.65 -2.83 30.32
C GLN A 59 10.92 -4.13 29.95
N ASP A 60 10.05 -4.63 30.82
CA ASP A 60 9.34 -5.89 30.62
C ASP A 60 8.27 -5.76 29.51
N GLU A 61 7.56 -4.65 29.45
CA GLU A 61 6.61 -4.33 28.38
C GLU A 61 7.32 -4.19 27.04
N ILE A 62 8.45 -3.47 27.01
CA ILE A 62 9.29 -3.35 25.80
C ILE A 62 9.75 -4.74 25.35
N TYR A 63 10.11 -5.64 26.29
CA TYR A 63 10.47 -7.01 25.96
C TYR A 63 9.29 -7.81 25.41
N PHE A 64 8.10 -7.68 25.99
CA PHE A 64 6.88 -8.33 25.50
C PHE A 64 6.58 -7.93 24.05
N TYR A 65 6.62 -6.63 23.72
CA TYR A 65 6.38 -6.17 22.35
C TYR A 65 7.52 -6.57 21.39
N LYS A 66 8.76 -6.69 21.87
CA LYS A 66 9.85 -7.31 21.09
C LYS A 66 9.56 -8.75 20.75
N TYR A 67 9.05 -9.51 21.72
CA TYR A 67 8.67 -10.88 21.53
C TYR A 67 7.51 -11.02 20.52
N LEU A 68 6.48 -10.16 20.60
CA LEU A 68 5.41 -10.16 19.61
C LEU A 68 5.91 -9.91 18.18
N GLN A 69 6.81 -8.93 18.00
CA GLN A 69 7.42 -8.66 16.69
C GLN A 69 8.29 -9.85 16.23
N PHE A 70 9.06 -10.46 17.13
CA PHE A 70 9.83 -11.65 16.84
C PHE A 70 8.92 -12.79 16.34
N GLU A 71 7.85 -13.12 17.06
CA GLU A 71 6.90 -14.17 16.65
C GLU A 71 6.26 -13.87 15.30
N PHE A 72 5.82 -12.63 15.07
CA PHE A 72 5.26 -12.21 13.78
C PHE A 72 6.26 -12.44 12.63
N PHE A 73 7.49 -11.94 12.76
CA PHE A 73 8.49 -12.07 11.71
C PHE A 73 8.98 -13.50 11.51
N CYS A 74 8.98 -14.33 12.55
CA CYS A 74 9.27 -15.77 12.39
C CYS A 74 8.18 -16.47 11.58
N GLN A 75 6.91 -16.22 11.89
CA GLN A 75 5.79 -16.81 11.15
C GLN A 75 5.73 -16.28 9.71
N TRP A 76 5.91 -14.98 9.51
CA TRP A 76 5.93 -14.37 8.19
C TRP A 76 7.09 -14.88 7.34
N SER A 77 8.29 -14.98 7.91
CA SER A 77 9.45 -15.54 7.19
C SER A 77 9.22 -17.00 6.78
N ALA A 78 8.58 -17.81 7.63
CA ALA A 78 8.24 -19.18 7.28
C ALA A 78 7.22 -19.23 6.12
N LEU A 79 6.23 -18.34 6.11
CA LEU A 79 5.25 -18.24 5.02
C LEU A 79 5.91 -17.80 3.70
N THR A 80 6.72 -16.73 3.72
CA THR A 80 7.44 -16.27 2.52
C THR A 80 8.38 -17.34 1.98
N GLN A 81 9.11 -18.04 2.86
CA GLN A 81 9.97 -19.15 2.42
C GLN A 81 9.17 -20.29 1.77
N TYR A 82 8.01 -20.63 2.34
CA TYR A 82 7.11 -21.61 1.75
C TYR A 82 6.59 -21.16 0.37
N ALA A 83 6.10 -19.92 0.25
CA ALA A 83 5.64 -19.34 -1.01
C ALA A 83 6.74 -19.38 -2.08
N ASN A 84 7.94 -18.91 -1.73
CA ASN A 84 9.09 -18.84 -2.65
C ASN A 84 9.57 -20.24 -3.06
N HIS A 85 9.52 -21.24 -2.17
CA HIS A 85 9.80 -22.64 -2.52
C HIS A 85 8.83 -23.17 -3.58
N HIS A 86 7.59 -22.66 -3.59
CA HIS A 86 6.57 -22.95 -4.59
C HIS A 86 6.56 -21.95 -5.76
N GLN A 87 7.62 -21.13 -5.91
CA GLN A 87 7.75 -20.11 -6.96
C GLN A 87 6.62 -19.05 -6.95
N ILE A 88 6.01 -18.84 -5.78
CA ILE A 88 5.02 -17.78 -5.56
C ILE A 88 5.74 -16.60 -4.92
N GLN A 89 5.71 -15.45 -5.60
CA GLN A 89 6.23 -14.20 -5.07
C GLN A 89 5.14 -13.45 -4.28
N ILE A 90 5.54 -12.78 -3.21
CA ILE A 90 4.66 -11.96 -2.39
C ILE A 90 4.85 -10.48 -2.76
N ILE A 91 3.75 -9.83 -3.14
CA ILE A 91 3.69 -8.38 -3.35
C ILE A 91 3.28 -7.73 -2.03
N GLY A 92 4.19 -6.99 -1.42
CA GLY A 92 3.90 -6.09 -0.31
C GLY A 92 3.38 -4.73 -0.78
N ASP A 93 3.03 -3.89 0.19
CA ASP A 93 2.46 -2.57 -0.05
C ASP A 93 3.06 -1.57 0.93
N ILE A 94 3.51 -0.43 0.42
CA ILE A 94 4.08 0.67 1.20
C ILE A 94 3.25 1.94 0.96
N PRO A 95 2.46 2.39 1.95
CA PRO A 95 1.84 3.70 1.94
C PRO A 95 2.91 4.78 1.76
N ILE A 96 2.70 5.79 0.90
CA ILE A 96 3.71 6.86 0.78
C ILE A 96 3.90 7.55 2.13
N TYR A 97 2.81 7.90 2.82
CA TYR A 97 2.85 8.57 4.11
C TYR A 97 2.73 7.62 5.29
N VAL A 98 3.19 8.07 6.46
CA VAL A 98 2.98 7.40 7.74
C VAL A 98 1.95 8.17 8.56
N ALA A 99 1.23 7.49 9.46
CA ALA A 99 0.28 8.16 10.36
C ALA A 99 1.01 9.18 11.26
N HIS A 100 0.36 10.31 11.57
CA HIS A 100 0.90 11.29 12.53
C HIS A 100 1.19 10.63 13.87
N ASP A 101 0.22 9.88 14.39
CA ASP A 101 0.42 9.05 15.56
C ASP A 101 1.16 7.75 15.22
N SER A 102 2.41 7.85 14.75
CA SER A 102 3.32 6.72 14.53
C SER A 102 4.63 6.86 15.32
N ALA A 103 5.36 5.76 15.46
CA ALA A 103 6.71 5.81 16.03
C ALA A 103 7.73 6.41 15.06
N ASP A 104 7.43 6.36 13.76
CA ASP A 104 8.22 7.00 12.73
C ASP A 104 8.23 8.51 12.91
N VAL A 105 7.05 9.14 13.03
CA VAL A 105 6.95 10.60 13.24
C VAL A 105 7.54 11.00 14.59
N TRP A 106 7.23 10.27 15.68
CA TRP A 106 7.78 10.56 17.01
C TRP A 106 9.32 10.50 17.05
N ALA A 107 9.93 9.54 16.36
CA ALA A 107 11.38 9.33 16.40
C ALA A 107 12.17 10.09 15.33
N HIS A 108 11.51 10.62 14.30
CA HIS A 108 12.12 11.30 13.16
C HIS A 108 11.43 12.62 12.85
N ARG A 109 11.13 13.40 13.88
CA ARG A 109 10.39 14.66 13.78
C ARG A 109 10.96 15.62 12.73
N GLU A 110 12.27 15.59 12.49
CA GLU A 110 12.99 16.42 11.53
C GLU A 110 12.61 16.19 10.06
N ILE A 111 12.15 14.98 9.69
CA ILE A 111 11.82 14.66 8.29
C ILE A 111 10.35 14.91 7.94
N PHE A 112 9.56 15.45 8.86
CA PHE A 112 8.13 15.70 8.69
C PHE A 112 7.80 17.17 8.91
N ALA A 113 6.79 17.67 8.21
CA ALA A 113 6.26 19.01 8.40
C ALA A 113 5.35 19.04 9.64
N ILE A 114 5.98 19.17 10.81
CA ILE A 114 5.31 19.27 12.10
C ILE A 114 5.81 20.50 12.88
N ASP A 115 5.00 20.96 13.81
CA ASP A 115 5.38 21.98 14.77
C ASP A 115 6.30 21.34 15.83
N HIS A 116 7.49 21.90 16.03
CA HIS A 116 8.48 21.30 16.94
C HIS A 116 8.15 21.54 18.43
N GLU A 117 7.27 22.48 18.75
CA GLU A 117 6.83 22.75 20.12
C GLU A 117 5.60 21.94 20.52
N THR A 118 4.60 21.83 19.63
CA THR A 118 3.33 21.15 19.88
C THR A 118 3.31 19.71 19.36
N GLY A 119 4.09 19.40 18.33
CA GLY A 119 4.12 18.08 17.67
C GLY A 119 3.03 17.89 16.63
N GLU A 120 2.15 18.86 16.42
CA GLU A 120 1.06 18.79 15.43
C GLU A 120 1.56 18.89 13.98
N PRO A 121 0.89 18.29 12.99
CA PRO A 121 1.20 18.52 11.58
C PRO A 121 0.97 19.99 11.20
N THR A 122 1.99 20.67 10.68
CA THR A 122 1.83 22.03 10.12
C THR A 122 1.27 21.97 8.70
N LEU A 123 1.60 20.89 7.99
CA LEU A 123 1.14 20.57 6.64
C LEU A 123 0.69 19.11 6.58
N MET A 124 -0.51 18.90 6.06
CA MET A 124 -1.18 17.61 5.97
C MET A 124 -1.28 17.13 4.53
N ALA A 125 -1.15 15.84 4.34
CA ALA A 125 -1.32 15.18 3.05
C ALA A 125 -2.79 15.08 2.67
N GLY A 126 -3.03 15.08 1.37
CA GLY A 126 -4.32 14.79 0.77
C GLY A 126 -4.22 14.70 -0.75
N VAL A 127 -5.37 14.80 -1.40
CA VAL A 127 -5.50 15.00 -2.85
C VAL A 127 -6.52 16.11 -3.12
N PRO A 128 -6.31 16.92 -4.17
CA PRO A 128 -7.23 17.99 -4.52
C PRO A 128 -8.61 17.43 -4.94
N PRO A 129 -9.63 18.29 -5.04
CA PRO A 129 -10.87 17.94 -5.71
C PRO A 129 -10.64 17.36 -7.10
N ASP A 130 -11.33 16.27 -7.40
CA ASP A 130 -11.31 15.61 -8.70
C ASP A 130 -12.73 15.15 -9.08
N TYR A 131 -12.83 14.42 -10.19
CA TYR A 131 -14.11 13.91 -10.68
C TYR A 131 -14.73 12.83 -9.78
N PHE A 132 -13.99 12.29 -8.80
CA PHE A 132 -14.50 11.35 -7.80
C PHE A 132 -14.88 12.05 -6.49
N SER A 133 -14.22 13.14 -6.11
CA SER A 133 -14.48 13.89 -4.88
C SER A 133 -14.51 15.40 -5.11
N ALA A 134 -15.69 16.01 -4.91
CA ALA A 134 -15.89 17.45 -4.99
C ALA A 134 -15.07 18.27 -3.96
N THR A 135 -14.66 17.66 -2.85
CA THR A 135 -13.89 18.31 -1.78
C THR A 135 -12.44 17.82 -1.70
N GLY A 136 -12.03 16.96 -2.63
CA GLY A 136 -10.79 16.19 -2.51
C GLY A 136 -10.82 15.23 -1.33
N GLN A 137 -9.66 14.75 -0.90
CA GLN A 137 -9.55 13.91 0.29
C GLN A 137 -8.45 14.45 1.18
N LEU A 138 -8.78 14.76 2.43
CA LEU A 138 -7.80 15.16 3.45
C LEU A 138 -7.45 13.93 4.29
N TRP A 139 -6.21 13.46 4.17
CA TRP A 139 -5.77 12.23 4.86
C TRP A 139 -5.21 12.51 6.25
N GLY A 140 -4.70 13.73 6.49
CA GLY A 140 -4.22 14.17 7.79
C GLY A 140 -2.81 13.65 8.16
N ASN A 141 -2.18 12.83 7.33
CA ASN A 141 -0.77 12.46 7.53
C ASN A 141 0.12 13.70 7.44
N PRO A 142 1.19 13.83 8.25
CA PRO A 142 2.16 14.89 8.05
C PRO A 142 2.91 14.67 6.73
N VAL A 143 3.04 15.72 5.92
CA VAL A 143 3.86 15.64 4.69
C VAL A 143 5.35 15.59 5.05
N TYR A 144 6.17 15.11 4.13
CA TYR A 144 7.61 15.04 4.31
C TYR A 144 8.27 16.40 4.18
N ASN A 145 9.28 16.65 5.01
CA ASN A 145 10.32 17.64 4.72
C ASN A 145 11.33 17.02 3.75
N TRP A 146 11.04 17.14 2.45
CA TRP A 146 11.88 16.55 1.39
C TRP A 146 13.29 17.15 1.34
N GLU A 147 13.47 18.42 1.71
CA GLU A 147 14.79 19.05 1.80
C GLU A 147 15.66 18.34 2.86
N GLN A 148 15.09 18.09 4.05
CA GLN A 148 15.79 17.38 5.12
C GLN A 148 16.07 15.92 4.75
N LEU A 149 15.13 15.25 4.08
CA LEU A 149 15.34 13.90 3.56
C LEU A 149 16.48 13.87 2.55
N GLN A 150 16.51 14.81 1.61
CA GLN A 150 17.55 14.89 0.59
C GLN A 150 18.92 15.21 1.21
N ALA A 151 18.98 16.10 2.20
CA ALA A 151 20.20 16.45 2.92
C ALA A 151 20.84 15.24 3.65
N ASP A 152 20.02 14.29 4.12
CA ASP A 152 20.48 13.02 4.73
C ASP A 152 20.48 11.85 3.73
N ASN A 153 20.58 12.14 2.43
CA ASN A 153 20.61 11.16 1.34
C ASN A 153 19.49 10.11 1.41
N PHE A 154 18.29 10.54 1.79
CA PHE A 154 17.08 9.72 1.88
C PHE A 154 17.23 8.48 2.80
N ARG A 155 18.13 8.54 3.80
CA ARG A 155 18.48 7.42 4.67
C ARG A 155 17.26 6.71 5.29
N TRP A 156 16.27 7.47 5.77
CA TRP A 156 15.06 6.90 6.35
C TRP A 156 14.27 6.05 5.34
N TRP A 157 14.09 6.56 4.13
CA TRP A 157 13.42 5.82 3.06
C TRP A 157 14.20 4.60 2.59
N ILE A 158 15.52 4.70 2.45
CA ILE A 158 16.38 3.55 2.11
C ILE A 158 16.18 2.45 3.14
N GLN A 159 16.22 2.78 4.44
CA GLN A 159 16.00 1.81 5.52
C GLN A 159 14.60 1.19 5.46
N ARG A 160 13.57 2.00 5.12
CA ARG A 160 12.19 1.54 4.95
C ARG A 160 12.07 0.50 3.83
N PHE A 161 12.67 0.78 2.66
CA PHE A 161 12.72 -0.17 1.54
C PHE A 161 13.54 -1.42 1.86
N GLN A 162 14.71 -1.26 2.49
CA GLN A 162 15.52 -2.41 2.94
C GLN A 162 14.70 -3.33 3.84
N THR A 163 14.01 -2.76 4.82
CA THR A 163 13.24 -3.54 5.79
C THR A 163 12.09 -4.29 5.12
N ILE A 164 11.29 -3.63 4.28
CA ILE A 164 10.14 -4.32 3.65
C ILE A 164 10.60 -5.41 2.67
N LEU A 165 11.69 -5.18 1.92
CA LEU A 165 12.27 -6.15 0.98
C LEU A 165 12.94 -7.36 1.67
N GLU A 166 13.10 -7.34 3.00
CA GLU A 166 13.46 -8.56 3.75
C GLU A 166 12.30 -9.56 3.83
N TYR A 167 11.06 -9.11 3.63
CA TYR A 167 9.84 -9.85 3.94
C TYR A 167 8.90 -10.05 2.75
N VAL A 168 9.09 -9.31 1.66
CA VAL A 168 8.32 -9.42 0.42
C VAL A 168 9.25 -9.36 -0.79
N ASP A 169 8.82 -9.93 -1.92
CA ASP A 169 9.63 -9.99 -3.15
C ASP A 169 9.45 -8.75 -4.03
N ILE A 170 8.27 -8.14 -3.99
CA ILE A 170 7.87 -6.97 -4.78
C ILE A 170 7.14 -6.00 -3.87
N VAL A 171 7.29 -4.69 -4.09
CA VAL A 171 6.64 -3.65 -3.30
C VAL A 171 5.78 -2.77 -4.19
N ARG A 172 4.46 -2.73 -3.95
CA ARG A 172 3.61 -1.66 -4.47
C ARG A 172 3.88 -0.39 -3.66
N ILE A 173 4.24 0.69 -4.34
CA ILE A 173 4.27 2.03 -3.75
C ILE A 173 2.91 2.68 -3.97
N ASP A 174 2.19 2.88 -2.88
CA ASP A 174 0.96 3.64 -2.83
C ASP A 174 1.21 5.12 -3.13
N HIS A 175 0.29 5.76 -3.84
CA HIS A 175 0.32 7.16 -4.23
C HIS A 175 1.66 7.57 -4.84
N PHE A 176 2.17 6.78 -5.80
CA PHE A 176 3.49 6.95 -6.41
C PHE A 176 3.70 8.37 -6.97
N ARG A 177 2.62 8.99 -7.47
CA ARG A 177 2.67 10.36 -7.99
C ARG A 177 3.18 11.39 -6.96
N GLY A 178 3.06 11.11 -5.66
CA GLY A 178 3.58 11.94 -4.58
C GLY A 178 5.11 12.12 -4.58
N PHE A 179 5.85 11.24 -5.26
CA PHE A 179 7.30 11.39 -5.46
C PHE A 179 7.65 12.40 -6.56
N GLU A 180 6.72 12.74 -7.45
CA GLU A 180 6.89 13.80 -8.45
C GLU A 180 6.43 15.15 -7.89
N ALA A 181 5.19 15.18 -7.40
CA ALA A 181 4.61 16.30 -6.69
C ALA A 181 3.56 15.79 -5.73
N TYR A 182 3.42 16.39 -4.56
CA TYR A 182 2.40 16.03 -3.58
C TYR A 182 1.49 17.22 -3.28
N TRP A 183 0.25 16.92 -2.89
CA TRP A 183 -0.71 17.94 -2.47
C TRP A 183 -0.57 18.15 -0.97
N GLN A 184 -0.29 19.38 -0.56
CA GLN A 184 -0.19 19.75 0.84
C GLN A 184 -1.32 20.71 1.22
N VAL A 185 -1.86 20.51 2.41
CA VAL A 185 -2.96 21.30 2.98
C VAL A 185 -2.50 21.83 4.33
N LYS A 186 -2.81 23.09 4.65
CA LYS A 186 -2.39 23.70 5.92
C LYS A 186 -3.14 23.11 7.12
N GLN A 187 -2.48 23.09 8.27
CA GLN A 187 -3.12 22.75 9.54
C GLN A 187 -4.38 23.57 9.79
N GLY A 188 -5.43 22.93 10.29
CA GLY A 188 -6.71 23.57 10.63
C GLY A 188 -7.77 23.52 9.53
N GLU A 189 -7.38 23.19 8.29
CA GLU A 189 -8.33 22.90 7.23
C GLU A 189 -9.11 21.60 7.53
N THR A 190 -10.39 21.58 7.14
CA THR A 190 -11.27 20.41 7.30
C THR A 190 -11.51 19.66 5.99
N THR A 191 -11.03 20.21 4.87
CA THR A 191 -11.13 19.62 3.52
C THR A 191 -9.81 19.80 2.78
N ALA A 192 -9.65 19.13 1.64
CA ALA A 192 -8.44 19.24 0.81
C ALA A 192 -8.55 20.28 -0.32
N ILE A 193 -9.61 21.11 -0.32
CA ILE A 193 -9.83 22.13 -1.37
C ILE A 193 -8.70 23.15 -1.38
N THR A 194 -8.32 23.66 -0.19
CA THR A 194 -7.35 24.73 -0.02
C THR A 194 -5.94 24.16 0.20
N GLY A 195 -5.39 23.53 -0.83
CA GLY A 195 -4.02 23.04 -0.83
C GLY A 195 -3.22 23.55 -2.03
N GLU A 196 -1.99 23.05 -2.15
CA GLU A 196 -1.12 23.34 -3.28
C GLU A 196 -0.26 22.14 -3.67
N TRP A 197 0.12 22.09 -4.95
CA TRP A 197 1.08 21.10 -5.46
C TRP A 197 2.51 21.54 -5.16
N VAL A 198 3.27 20.71 -4.47
CA VAL A 198 4.70 20.93 -4.19
C VAL A 198 5.51 19.82 -4.83
N LYS A 199 6.61 20.18 -5.52
CA LYS A 199 7.51 19.21 -6.16
C LYS A 199 8.28 18.41 -5.10
N ALA A 200 8.41 17.12 -5.34
CA ALA A 200 9.28 16.23 -4.59
C ALA A 200 10.49 15.81 -5.44
N PRO A 201 11.66 15.53 -4.83
CA PRO A 201 12.88 15.13 -5.53
C PRO A 201 12.84 13.64 -5.93
N GLY A 202 11.77 13.19 -6.59
CA GLY A 202 11.53 11.77 -6.89
C GLY A 202 12.62 11.14 -7.75
N LYS A 203 13.17 11.89 -8.71
CA LYS A 203 14.25 11.40 -9.57
C LYS A 203 15.50 11.11 -8.74
N GLU A 204 15.96 12.08 -7.97
CA GLU A 204 17.14 11.96 -7.11
C GLU A 204 16.93 10.87 -6.06
N PHE A 205 15.71 10.80 -5.50
CA PHE A 205 15.33 9.78 -4.55
C PHE A 205 15.49 8.35 -5.12
N PHE A 206 14.89 8.07 -6.27
CA PHE A 206 14.95 6.74 -6.88
C PHE A 206 16.32 6.40 -7.44
N GLU A 207 17.11 7.39 -7.89
CA GLU A 207 18.53 7.20 -8.25
C GLU A 207 19.34 6.72 -7.04
N VAL A 208 19.23 7.42 -5.90
CA VAL A 208 19.90 7.03 -4.67
C VAL A 208 19.41 5.66 -4.16
N LEU A 209 18.11 5.39 -4.27
CA LEU A 209 17.55 4.11 -3.85
C LEU A 209 18.10 2.95 -4.71
N GLN A 210 18.16 3.13 -6.03
CA GLN A 210 18.72 2.16 -6.98
C GLN A 210 20.21 1.95 -6.74
N ASP A 211 20.97 3.01 -6.48
CA ASP A 211 22.40 2.93 -6.16
C ASP A 211 22.66 2.12 -4.88
N LYS A 212 21.77 2.19 -3.90
CA LYS A 212 21.92 1.52 -2.59
C LYS A 212 21.40 0.09 -2.59
N LEU A 213 20.31 -0.19 -3.30
CA LEU A 213 19.61 -1.47 -3.24
C LEU A 213 19.74 -2.31 -4.51
N GLY A 214 20.28 -1.74 -5.59
CA GLY A 214 20.38 -2.39 -6.88
C GLY A 214 19.02 -2.45 -7.57
N ASN A 215 18.56 -3.65 -7.90
CA ASN A 215 17.27 -3.81 -8.54
C ASN A 215 16.12 -3.40 -7.60
N LEU A 216 15.17 -2.64 -8.11
CA LEU A 216 14.03 -2.14 -7.36
C LEU A 216 12.75 -2.84 -7.84
N PRO A 217 12.28 -3.91 -7.18
CA PRO A 217 11.08 -4.63 -7.58
C PRO A 217 9.83 -3.86 -7.14
N ILE A 218 9.55 -2.76 -7.83
CA ILE A 218 8.49 -1.81 -7.49
C ILE A 218 7.32 -1.90 -8.47
N ILE A 219 6.09 -1.86 -7.95
CA ILE A 219 4.88 -1.53 -8.72
C ILE A 219 4.46 -0.11 -8.31
N ALA A 220 4.27 0.77 -9.28
CA ALA A 220 3.81 2.13 -9.03
C ALA A 220 2.27 2.17 -9.03
N GLU A 221 1.67 2.55 -7.92
CA GLU A 221 0.26 2.95 -7.90
C GLU A 221 0.15 4.35 -8.53
N ASP A 222 -0.24 4.38 -9.80
CA ASP A 222 -0.39 5.57 -10.63
C ASP A 222 -1.85 5.80 -11.04
N LEU A 223 -2.78 5.70 -10.09
CA LEU A 223 -4.20 5.95 -10.32
C LEU A 223 -4.54 7.45 -10.14
N GLY A 224 -5.71 7.84 -10.64
CA GLY A 224 -6.19 9.23 -10.62
C GLY A 224 -5.72 10.05 -11.82
N ILE A 225 -5.68 11.38 -11.66
CA ILE A 225 -5.19 12.29 -12.70
C ILE A 225 -3.66 12.31 -12.66
N ILE A 226 -3.04 11.64 -13.62
CA ILE A 226 -1.59 11.50 -13.74
C ILE A 226 -1.06 12.47 -14.81
N THR A 227 0.02 13.17 -14.47
CA THR A 227 0.70 14.09 -15.39
C THR A 227 1.81 13.37 -16.16
N SER A 228 2.22 13.95 -17.30
CA SER A 228 3.34 13.43 -18.11
C SER A 228 4.64 13.27 -17.32
N GLU A 229 4.85 14.09 -16.30
CA GLU A 229 6.03 14.08 -15.44
C GLU A 229 6.04 12.85 -14.52
N VAL A 230 4.87 12.44 -14.00
CA VAL A 230 4.73 11.21 -13.21
C VAL A 230 4.96 9.99 -14.11
N GLU A 231 4.40 10.01 -15.32
CA GLU A 231 4.63 8.94 -16.32
C GLU A 231 6.11 8.84 -16.71
N ALA A 232 6.79 9.98 -16.88
CA ALA A 232 8.21 10.04 -17.17
C ALA A 232 9.06 9.51 -16.00
N LEU A 233 8.71 9.86 -14.76
CA LEU A 233 9.37 9.34 -13.56
C LEU A 233 9.23 7.82 -13.48
N ARG A 234 8.00 7.30 -13.62
CA ARG A 234 7.72 5.86 -13.63
C ARG A 234 8.49 5.13 -14.73
N SER A 235 8.47 5.68 -15.94
CA SER A 235 9.11 5.07 -17.11
C SER A 235 10.64 5.08 -17.04
N ARG A 236 11.23 6.13 -16.44
CA ARG A 236 12.70 6.25 -16.24
C ARG A 236 13.26 5.05 -15.47
N PHE A 237 12.55 4.61 -14.44
CA PHE A 237 12.96 3.48 -13.61
C PHE A 237 12.28 2.16 -14.00
N GLN A 238 11.53 2.15 -15.12
CA GLN A 238 10.84 0.99 -15.66
C GLN A 238 9.84 0.34 -14.69
N PHE A 239 9.25 1.11 -13.78
CA PHE A 239 8.25 0.57 -12.85
C PHE A 239 6.93 0.27 -13.59
N PRO A 240 6.34 -0.92 -13.46
CA PRO A 240 5.00 -1.17 -13.94
C PRO A 240 4.00 -0.26 -13.23
N GLY A 241 3.12 0.37 -14.01
CA GLY A 241 1.94 1.08 -13.50
C GLY A 241 0.77 0.13 -13.27
N MET A 242 -0.35 0.64 -12.76
CA MET A 242 -1.55 -0.13 -12.48
C MET A 242 -2.67 0.16 -13.47
N LYS A 243 -3.47 -0.87 -13.79
CA LYS A 243 -4.66 -0.77 -14.62
C LYS A 243 -5.85 -1.41 -13.93
N ILE A 244 -6.90 -0.65 -13.69
CA ILE A 244 -8.10 -1.13 -12.98
C ILE A 244 -9.26 -1.22 -13.97
N LEU A 245 -9.74 -2.43 -14.26
CA LEU A 245 -10.81 -2.64 -15.24
C LEU A 245 -12.12 -1.95 -14.84
N GLN A 246 -12.44 -1.85 -13.55
CA GLN A 246 -13.61 -1.09 -13.10
C GLN A 246 -13.58 0.39 -13.48
N PHE A 247 -12.41 0.95 -13.85
CA PHE A 247 -12.26 2.33 -14.33
C PHE A 247 -12.24 2.44 -15.86
N ALA A 248 -12.29 1.32 -16.59
CA ALA A 248 -12.07 1.29 -18.04
C ALA A 248 -13.24 1.77 -18.89
N PHE A 249 -14.46 1.71 -18.35
CA PHE A 249 -15.68 1.81 -19.15
C PHE A 249 -16.36 3.19 -19.07
N SER A 250 -15.63 4.21 -18.64
CA SER A 250 -16.03 5.63 -18.67
C SER A 250 -15.11 6.42 -19.61
N GLY A 251 -15.53 7.60 -20.08
CA GLY A 251 -14.63 8.52 -20.81
C GLY A 251 -14.19 8.11 -22.23
N GLY A 252 -14.79 7.06 -22.81
CA GLY A 252 -14.60 6.69 -24.23
C GLY A 252 -13.34 5.87 -24.54
N SER A 253 -13.04 5.69 -25.83
CA SER A 253 -11.99 4.78 -26.30
C SER A 253 -10.56 5.20 -25.97
N SER A 254 -10.33 6.45 -25.56
CA SER A 254 -9.03 6.93 -25.10
C SER A 254 -8.75 6.60 -23.63
N ASN A 255 -9.68 5.95 -22.92
CA ASN A 255 -9.50 5.62 -21.51
C ASN A 255 -8.29 4.68 -21.34
N PRO A 256 -7.26 5.06 -20.57
CA PRO A 256 -6.03 4.29 -20.42
C PRO A 256 -6.20 2.97 -19.66
N TYR A 257 -7.37 2.72 -19.06
CA TYR A 257 -7.74 1.49 -18.38
C TYR A 257 -8.42 0.46 -19.31
N LEU A 258 -8.72 0.81 -20.56
CA LEU A 258 -9.15 -0.16 -21.58
C LEU A 258 -7.98 -1.07 -22.01
N PRO A 259 -8.15 -2.41 -22.06
CA PRO A 259 -7.08 -3.35 -22.40
C PRO A 259 -6.32 -3.07 -23.70
N PHE A 260 -6.97 -2.54 -24.74
CA PHE A 260 -6.29 -2.22 -26.00
C PHE A 260 -5.36 -1.00 -25.90
N ASN A 261 -5.48 -0.19 -24.84
CA ASN A 261 -4.61 0.96 -24.55
C ASN A 261 -3.47 0.60 -23.57
N TYR A 262 -3.35 -0.67 -23.17
CA TYR A 262 -2.30 -1.08 -22.25
C TYR A 262 -0.92 -1.02 -22.92
N ILE A 263 0.10 -0.92 -22.08
CA ILE A 263 1.47 -1.28 -22.41
C ILE A 263 1.82 -2.55 -21.65
N GLN A 264 2.81 -3.32 -22.10
CA GLN A 264 3.17 -4.58 -21.44
C GLN A 264 3.65 -4.38 -19.98
N ASN A 265 4.36 -3.27 -19.71
CA ASN A 265 4.86 -2.96 -18.37
C ASN A 265 3.78 -2.31 -17.49
N CYS A 266 2.73 -3.07 -17.19
CA CYS A 266 1.69 -2.70 -16.22
C CYS A 266 1.10 -3.94 -15.55
N VAL A 267 0.49 -3.74 -14.38
CA VAL A 267 -0.26 -4.75 -13.63
C VAL A 267 -1.74 -4.45 -13.75
N VAL A 268 -2.51 -5.40 -14.31
CA VAL A 268 -3.97 -5.27 -14.41
C VAL A 268 -4.67 -5.88 -13.20
N TYR A 269 -5.73 -5.22 -12.75
CA TYR A 269 -6.64 -5.66 -11.70
C TYR A 269 -8.07 -5.58 -12.23
N THR A 270 -8.95 -6.47 -11.76
CA THR A 270 -10.40 -6.26 -11.89
C THR A 270 -10.81 -5.04 -11.07
N GLY A 271 -10.49 -5.07 -9.78
CA GLY A 271 -10.56 -3.99 -8.80
C GLY A 271 -9.46 -4.13 -7.75
N THR A 272 -9.20 -3.09 -6.96
CA THR A 272 -8.32 -3.14 -5.78
C THR A 272 -9.13 -3.35 -4.51
N HIS A 273 -8.47 -3.29 -3.35
CA HIS A 273 -9.14 -3.33 -2.04
C HIS A 273 -10.02 -2.09 -1.76
N ASP A 274 -9.78 -0.96 -2.46
CA ASP A 274 -10.57 0.27 -2.37
C ASP A 274 -11.80 0.25 -3.29
N ASN A 275 -11.81 -0.64 -4.26
CA ASN A 275 -12.94 -0.82 -5.15
C ASN A 275 -14.02 -1.71 -4.51
N ASP A 276 -15.24 -1.61 -5.02
CA ASP A 276 -16.25 -2.62 -4.76
C ASP A 276 -15.84 -3.95 -5.43
N THR A 277 -16.45 -5.05 -5.03
CA THR A 277 -16.40 -6.30 -5.79
C THR A 277 -16.90 -6.07 -7.21
N THR A 278 -16.43 -6.82 -8.21
CA THR A 278 -16.90 -6.65 -9.59
C THR A 278 -18.41 -6.88 -9.70
N VAL A 279 -19.00 -7.80 -8.93
CA VAL A 279 -20.46 -8.00 -8.92
C VAL A 279 -21.17 -6.79 -8.33
N GLY A 280 -20.73 -6.31 -7.16
CA GLY A 280 -21.34 -5.16 -6.49
C GLY A 280 -21.19 -3.85 -7.29
N TRP A 281 -20.01 -3.61 -7.85
CA TRP A 281 -19.74 -2.52 -8.79
C TRP A 281 -20.69 -2.58 -9.99
N PHE A 282 -20.76 -3.72 -10.68
CA PHE A 282 -21.58 -3.85 -11.88
C PHE A 282 -23.06 -3.65 -11.58
N LYS A 283 -23.58 -4.17 -10.45
CA LYS A 283 -24.99 -3.98 -10.06
C LYS A 283 -25.37 -2.51 -9.94
N LYS A 284 -24.48 -1.67 -9.41
CA LYS A 284 -24.69 -0.24 -9.16
C LYS A 284 -24.60 0.64 -10.40
N LEU A 285 -24.04 0.14 -11.51
CA LEU A 285 -23.94 0.89 -12.76
C LEU A 285 -25.32 1.19 -13.38
N SER A 286 -25.39 2.31 -14.10
CA SER A 286 -26.54 2.66 -14.95
C SER A 286 -26.73 1.63 -16.08
N ALA A 287 -27.89 1.64 -16.74
CA ALA A 287 -28.13 0.75 -17.88
C ALA A 287 -27.20 1.10 -19.05
N GLU A 288 -26.93 2.39 -19.23
CA GLU A 288 -26.02 2.94 -20.24
C GLU A 288 -24.59 2.46 -20.02
N ASP A 289 -24.08 2.55 -18.79
CA ASP A 289 -22.71 2.10 -18.45
C ASP A 289 -22.56 0.57 -18.58
N LYS A 290 -23.59 -0.19 -18.18
CA LYS A 290 -23.64 -1.65 -18.41
C LYS A 290 -23.58 -1.97 -19.89
N GLN A 291 -24.26 -1.20 -20.73
CA GLN A 291 -24.26 -1.42 -22.18
C GLN A 291 -22.88 -1.16 -22.80
N ILE A 292 -22.11 -0.20 -22.30
CA ILE A 292 -20.73 0.04 -22.75
C ILE A 292 -19.87 -1.21 -22.49
N ILE A 293 -19.98 -1.80 -21.30
CA ILE A 293 -19.24 -3.02 -20.93
C ILE A 293 -19.65 -4.19 -21.82
N ILE A 294 -20.96 -4.37 -22.05
CA ILE A 294 -21.50 -5.43 -22.91
C ILE A 294 -21.04 -5.27 -24.37
N ASN A 295 -21.01 -4.03 -24.87
CA ASN A 295 -20.50 -3.76 -26.23
C ASN A 295 -19.01 -4.08 -26.36
N TYR A 296 -18.24 -3.89 -25.28
CA TYR A 296 -16.80 -4.14 -25.26
C TYR A 296 -16.44 -5.62 -25.08
N SER A 297 -17.08 -6.28 -24.12
CA SER A 297 -16.73 -7.64 -23.68
C SER A 297 -17.67 -8.73 -24.24
N GLY A 298 -18.78 -8.34 -24.86
CA GLY A 298 -19.88 -9.23 -25.22
C GLY A 298 -20.96 -9.30 -24.12
N PRO A 299 -22.09 -9.99 -24.39
CA PRO A 299 -23.11 -10.24 -23.39
C PRO A 299 -22.52 -10.95 -22.16
N VAL A 300 -22.97 -10.56 -20.97
CA VAL A 300 -22.54 -11.17 -19.70
C VAL A 300 -22.75 -12.68 -19.77
N SER A 301 -21.68 -13.44 -19.52
CA SER A 301 -21.73 -14.90 -19.62
C SER A 301 -22.59 -15.49 -18.50
N GLN A 302 -22.96 -16.77 -18.66
CA GLN A 302 -23.68 -17.52 -17.61
C GLN A 302 -22.87 -17.64 -16.32
N GLU A 303 -21.57 -17.44 -16.39
CA GLU A 303 -20.68 -17.48 -15.23
C GLU A 303 -20.60 -16.12 -14.51
N GLY A 304 -21.16 -15.07 -15.10
CA GLY A 304 -21.29 -13.75 -14.51
C GLY A 304 -20.14 -12.79 -14.82
N ILE A 305 -20.43 -11.50 -14.62
CA ILE A 305 -19.54 -10.39 -14.97
C ILE A 305 -18.15 -10.46 -14.32
N HIS A 306 -18.04 -11.04 -13.11
CA HIS A 306 -16.76 -11.20 -12.42
C HIS A 306 -15.82 -12.11 -13.21
N TRP A 307 -16.30 -13.24 -13.74
CA TRP A 307 -15.48 -14.10 -14.58
C TRP A 307 -15.20 -13.51 -15.96
N ASP A 308 -16.11 -12.69 -16.49
CA ASP A 308 -15.89 -11.98 -17.74
C ASP A 308 -14.74 -10.96 -17.60
N LEU A 309 -14.71 -10.18 -16.52
CA LEU A 309 -13.58 -9.27 -16.24
C LEU A 309 -12.30 -10.00 -15.85
N ILE A 310 -12.37 -11.14 -15.15
CA ILE A 310 -11.19 -11.97 -14.87
C ILE A 310 -10.56 -12.43 -16.19
N ARG A 311 -11.36 -12.91 -17.15
CA ARG A 311 -10.87 -13.26 -18.49
C ARG A 311 -10.25 -12.08 -19.19
N LEU A 312 -10.89 -10.92 -19.13
CA LEU A 312 -10.40 -9.70 -19.78
C LEU A 312 -9.06 -9.25 -19.20
N ALA A 313 -8.89 -9.33 -17.87
CA ALA A 313 -7.61 -9.08 -17.21
C ALA A 313 -6.55 -10.10 -17.68
N LEU A 314 -6.87 -11.40 -17.62
CA LEU A 314 -5.95 -12.46 -17.98
C LEU A 314 -5.59 -12.46 -19.49
N SER A 315 -6.49 -12.05 -20.38
CA SER A 315 -6.22 -11.98 -21.82
C SER A 315 -5.47 -10.71 -22.25
N SER A 316 -5.30 -9.73 -21.36
CA SER A 316 -4.63 -8.47 -21.68
C SER A 316 -3.12 -8.65 -21.88
N ILE A 317 -2.47 -7.63 -22.46
CA ILE A 317 -1.01 -7.63 -22.64
C ILE A 317 -0.21 -7.28 -21.37
N ALA A 318 -0.89 -6.97 -20.25
CA ALA A 318 -0.25 -6.64 -18.98
C ALA A 318 0.66 -7.80 -18.51
N ASN A 319 1.87 -7.47 -18.03
CA ASN A 319 2.83 -8.48 -17.55
C ASN A 319 2.28 -9.30 -16.37
N GLN A 320 1.41 -8.72 -15.56
CA GLN A 320 0.79 -9.34 -14.40
C GLN A 320 -0.70 -9.02 -14.37
N ALA A 321 -1.51 -9.99 -13.91
CA ALA A 321 -2.93 -9.84 -13.64
C ALA A 321 -3.21 -10.29 -12.22
N ILE A 322 -3.75 -9.41 -11.40
CA ILE A 322 -4.02 -9.63 -9.97
C ILE A 322 -5.53 -9.56 -9.74
N ILE A 323 -6.10 -10.63 -9.19
CA ILE A 323 -7.54 -10.79 -9.03
C ILE A 323 -7.87 -10.88 -7.52
N PRO A 324 -8.73 -10.00 -6.97
CA PRO A 324 -9.24 -10.14 -5.62
C PRO A 324 -9.96 -11.47 -5.41
N VAL A 325 -9.78 -12.08 -4.24
CA VAL A 325 -10.44 -13.35 -3.90
C VAL A 325 -11.97 -13.19 -3.93
N GLN A 326 -12.49 -12.02 -3.57
CA GLN A 326 -13.91 -11.70 -3.65
C GLN A 326 -14.48 -11.86 -5.06
N ASP A 327 -13.70 -11.47 -6.08
CA ASP A 327 -14.11 -11.59 -7.48
C ASP A 327 -14.05 -13.03 -7.95
N ILE A 328 -13.05 -13.80 -7.52
CA ILE A 328 -12.97 -15.26 -7.79
C ILE A 328 -14.20 -15.98 -7.21
N LEU A 329 -14.66 -15.55 -6.04
CA LEU A 329 -15.82 -16.08 -5.34
C LEU A 329 -17.17 -15.52 -5.83
N GLY A 330 -17.16 -14.52 -6.74
CA GLY A 330 -18.38 -13.88 -7.25
C GLY A 330 -19.21 -13.18 -6.17
N LEU A 331 -18.56 -12.63 -5.14
CA LEU A 331 -19.24 -11.98 -4.00
C LEU A 331 -19.72 -10.57 -4.36
N ASP A 332 -20.74 -10.10 -3.64
CA ASP A 332 -21.35 -8.77 -3.78
C ASP A 332 -20.70 -7.73 -2.84
N THR A 333 -21.24 -6.50 -2.80
CA THR A 333 -20.75 -5.36 -2.01
C THR A 333 -20.47 -5.67 -0.54
N ASP A 334 -21.19 -6.61 0.09
CA ASP A 334 -20.95 -6.99 1.49
C ASP A 334 -19.55 -7.58 1.72
N ALA A 335 -18.86 -7.97 0.66
CA ALA A 335 -17.47 -8.45 0.70
C ALA A 335 -16.42 -7.37 0.37
N ARG A 336 -16.83 -6.11 0.15
CA ARG A 336 -15.90 -5.01 -0.11
C ARG A 336 -14.92 -4.85 1.05
N MET A 337 -13.63 -4.71 0.74
CA MET A 337 -12.58 -4.64 1.76
C MET A 337 -12.49 -3.27 2.42
N ASN A 338 -12.49 -2.20 1.62
CA ASN A 338 -12.40 -0.83 2.12
C ASN A 338 -13.35 0.10 1.35
N PHE A 339 -14.00 1.01 2.09
CA PHE A 339 -14.71 2.16 1.57
C PHE A 339 -13.83 3.40 1.83
N PRO A 340 -13.18 3.96 0.79
CA PRO A 340 -12.38 5.16 0.95
C PRO A 340 -13.17 6.29 1.62
N SER A 341 -12.47 7.07 2.45
CA SER A 341 -13.04 8.19 3.22
C SER A 341 -14.06 7.81 4.31
N THR A 342 -14.19 6.53 4.68
CA THR A 342 -14.92 6.11 5.89
C THR A 342 -13.97 5.61 6.98
N VAL A 343 -14.37 5.77 8.24
CA VAL A 343 -13.55 5.43 9.41
C VAL A 343 -13.89 4.06 10.01
N GLU A 344 -15.09 3.54 9.77
CA GLU A 344 -15.62 2.31 10.38
C GLU A 344 -16.10 1.33 9.30
N GLY A 345 -16.10 0.03 9.64
CA GLY A 345 -16.61 -1.06 8.78
C GLY A 345 -15.62 -1.58 7.73
N ASN A 346 -14.40 -1.05 7.67
CA ASN A 346 -13.36 -1.45 6.72
C ASN A 346 -12.44 -2.55 7.26
N TRP A 347 -11.79 -3.31 6.37
CA TRP A 347 -10.76 -4.32 6.67
C TRP A 347 -11.25 -5.53 7.47
N GLN A 348 -12.55 -5.81 7.44
CA GLN A 348 -13.19 -6.87 8.25
C GLN A 348 -13.55 -8.11 7.43
N TRP A 349 -13.59 -8.03 6.10
CA TRP A 349 -14.00 -9.16 5.27
C TRP A 349 -13.04 -10.35 5.41
N ARG A 350 -13.62 -11.55 5.53
CA ARG A 350 -12.91 -12.83 5.58
C ARG A 350 -13.69 -13.87 4.79
N TYR A 351 -12.98 -14.70 4.03
CA TYR A 351 -13.60 -15.87 3.41
C TYR A 351 -13.83 -16.99 4.45
N GLN A 352 -14.81 -17.86 4.19
CA GLN A 352 -15.11 -19.03 5.02
C GLN A 352 -14.12 -20.17 4.74
N PRO A 353 -13.79 -21.07 5.69
CA PRO A 353 -12.74 -22.09 5.53
C PRO A 353 -12.80 -22.93 4.25
N ASN A 354 -14.00 -23.20 3.72
CA ASN A 354 -14.21 -24.02 2.53
C ASN A 354 -14.57 -23.21 1.27
N ALA A 355 -14.36 -21.89 1.29
CA ALA A 355 -14.70 -21.02 0.15
C ALA A 355 -13.79 -21.28 -1.06
N LEU A 356 -12.53 -21.65 -0.84
CA LEU A 356 -11.56 -21.94 -1.90
C LEU A 356 -11.61 -23.44 -2.24
N SER A 357 -12.36 -23.79 -3.27
CA SER A 357 -12.56 -25.18 -3.70
C SER A 357 -11.58 -25.64 -4.78
N GLU A 358 -11.41 -26.96 -4.94
CA GLU A 358 -10.65 -27.55 -6.06
C GLU A 358 -11.23 -27.17 -7.42
N GLU A 359 -12.56 -26.98 -7.51
CA GLU A 359 -13.22 -26.52 -8.74
C GLU A 359 -12.73 -25.12 -9.15
N LEU A 360 -12.68 -24.17 -8.21
CA LEU A 360 -12.16 -22.83 -8.45
C LEU A 360 -10.68 -22.86 -8.84
N ALA A 361 -9.88 -23.69 -8.14
CA ALA A 361 -8.46 -23.85 -8.46
C ALA A 361 -8.26 -24.41 -9.88
N ASN A 362 -9.03 -25.43 -10.27
CA ASN A 362 -8.98 -26.01 -11.61
C ASN A 362 -9.41 -25.01 -12.68
N ARG A 363 -10.46 -24.23 -12.41
CA ARG A 363 -10.93 -23.19 -13.32
C ARG A 363 -9.88 -22.11 -13.55
N LEU A 364 -9.28 -21.58 -12.47
CA LEU A 364 -8.18 -20.61 -12.57
C LEU A 364 -7.00 -21.20 -13.34
N LYS A 365 -6.62 -22.45 -13.04
CA LYS A 365 -5.56 -23.16 -13.77
C LYS A 365 -5.85 -23.20 -15.28
N ILE A 366 -7.06 -23.56 -15.69
CA ILE A 366 -7.46 -23.58 -17.11
C ILE A 366 -7.29 -22.19 -17.73
N LEU A 367 -7.79 -21.13 -17.09
CA LEU A 367 -7.66 -19.77 -17.63
C LEU A 367 -6.21 -19.31 -17.69
N THR A 368 -5.42 -19.59 -16.66
CA THR A 368 -3.98 -19.28 -16.60
C THR A 368 -3.22 -19.93 -17.75
N HIS A 369 -3.49 -21.21 -18.07
CA HIS A 369 -2.91 -21.86 -19.24
C HIS A 369 -3.45 -21.30 -20.56
N THR A 370 -4.77 -21.07 -20.65
CA THR A 370 -5.44 -20.57 -21.86
C THR A 370 -4.86 -19.23 -22.30
N TYR A 371 -4.57 -18.34 -21.37
CA TYR A 371 -4.05 -17.00 -21.65
C TYR A 371 -2.53 -16.91 -21.53
N GLY A 372 -1.81 -18.03 -21.51
CA GLY A 372 -0.34 -18.05 -21.52
C GLY A 372 0.31 -17.43 -20.28
N ARG A 373 -0.34 -17.51 -19.11
CA ARG A 373 0.16 -16.99 -17.83
C ARG A 373 0.69 -18.08 -16.89
N ALA A 374 0.70 -19.33 -17.34
CA ALA A 374 1.34 -20.40 -16.60
C ALA A 374 2.87 -20.24 -16.67
N PRO A 375 3.63 -20.72 -15.65
CA PRO A 375 5.07 -20.78 -15.73
C PRO A 375 5.52 -21.49 -17.01
N SER A 376 6.48 -20.92 -17.73
CA SER A 376 7.05 -21.55 -18.93
C SER A 376 7.72 -22.86 -18.52
N SER A 377 7.45 -23.94 -19.28
CA SER A 377 8.01 -25.28 -19.03
C SER A 377 9.39 -25.45 -19.64
N ASP A 378 10.18 -24.38 -19.68
CA ASP A 378 11.50 -24.35 -20.34
C ASP A 378 12.59 -25.03 -19.52
#